data_AF-A0A2E9EF38-F1
#
_entry.id   AF-A0A2E9EF38-F1
#
_cell.length_a   1.000
_cell.length_b   1.000
_cell.length_c   1.000
_cell.angle_alpha   90.00
_cell.angle_beta   90.00
_cell.angle_gamma   90.00
#
_symmetry.space_group_name_H-M   'P 1'
#
loop_
_entity.id
_entity.type
_entity.pdbx_description
1 polymer ?
#
loop_
_entity_poly.entity_id
_entity_poly.type
_entity_poly.pdbx_seq_one_letter_code
_entity_poly.pdbx_strand_id
1 'polypeptide(L)' 'NEPRYASLPNIMKAKRKPLEEISIDELGVDTVSKVSTLKVESPPERQEGVKVETVDELVDKLKNEAQVI' A
#
# COMPACT_ATOMS: atom_id res chain seq x y z
N ASN A 1 -15.39 10.13 -7.00
CA ASN A 1 -16.14 10.66 -5.84
C ASN A 1 -15.11 11.23 -4.86
N GLU A 2 -15.46 12.21 -4.05
CA GLU A 2 -14.57 12.69 -2.99
C GLU A 2 -15.25 12.43 -1.64
N PRO A 3 -14.62 11.68 -0.70
CA PRO A 3 -15.22 11.39 0.59
C PRO A 3 -15.45 12.68 1.38
N ARG A 4 -16.68 12.89 1.85
CA ARG A 4 -17.02 14.01 2.73
C ARG A 4 -16.66 13.71 4.19
N TYR A 5 -16.32 14.76 4.95
CA TYR A 5 -16.17 14.66 6.40
C TYR A 5 -17.53 14.38 7.07
N ALA A 6 -17.54 13.40 7.97
CA ALA A 6 -18.72 13.11 8.79
C ALA A 6 -18.90 14.18 9.87
N SER A 7 -20.09 14.76 9.99
CA SER A 7 -20.40 15.73 11.04
C SER A 7 -20.52 15.04 12.41
N LEU A 8 -20.21 15.76 13.49
CA LEU A 8 -20.32 15.26 14.87
C LEU A 8 -21.70 14.63 15.19
N PRO A 9 -22.85 15.20 14.76
CA PRO A 9 -24.15 14.55 14.96
C PRO A 9 -24.26 13.19 14.27
N ASN A 10 -23.67 13.04 13.07
CA ASN A 10 -23.71 11.79 12.32
C ASN A 10 -22.77 10.74 12.92
N ILE A 11 -21.61 11.15 13.47
CA ILE A 11 -20.72 10.25 14.21
C ILE A 11 -21.43 9.70 15.46
N MET A 12 -22.13 10.55 16.22
CA MET A 12 -22.89 10.13 17.40
C MET A 12 -24.05 9.20 17.04
N LYS A 13 -24.75 9.45 15.93
CA LYS A 13 -25.79 8.54 15.41
C LYS A 13 -25.20 7.21 14.97
N ALA A 14 -24.06 7.21 14.27
CA ALA A 14 -23.40 5.99 13.81
C ALA A 14 -22.97 5.08 14.97
N LYS A 15 -22.43 5.64 16.07
CA LYS A 15 -22.09 4.87 17.28
C LYS A 15 -23.29 4.17 17.93
N ARG A 16 -24.50 4.70 17.75
CA ARG A 16 -25.73 4.14 18.32
C ARG A 16 -26.43 3.16 17.39
N LYS A 17 -26.00 3.06 16.12
CA LYS A 17 -26.58 2.08 15.20
C LYS A 17 -26.09 0.69 15.62
N PRO A 18 -26.99 -0.29 15.75
CA PRO A 18 -26.57 -1.66 15.98
C PRO A 18 -25.72 -2.11 14.78
N LEU A 19 -24.58 -2.71 15.08
CA LEU A 19 -23.77 -3.45 14.12
C LEU A 19 -24.03 -4.92 14.38
N GLU A 20 -24.50 -5.62 13.36
CA GLU A 20 -24.70 -7.05 13.43
C GLU A 20 -23.36 -7.73 13.20
N GLU A 21 -22.93 -8.54 14.17
CA GLU A 21 -21.76 -9.39 14.08
C GLU A 21 -22.23 -10.80 13.80
N ILE A 22 -21.91 -11.30 12.60
CA ILE A 22 -22.28 -12.65 12.15
C ILE A 22 -21.01 -13.50 12.18
N SER A 23 -21.07 -14.67 12.83
CA SER A 23 -19.96 -15.62 12.77
C SER A 23 -19.91 -16.28 11.40
N ILE A 24 -18.71 -16.54 10.91
CA ILE A 24 -18.50 -17.25 9.64
C ILE A 24 -19.13 -18.65 9.67
N ASP A 25 -19.21 -19.25 10.86
CA ASP A 25 -19.86 -20.55 11.09
C ASP A 25 -21.34 -20.55 10.69
N GLU A 26 -22.04 -19.41 10.83
CA GLU A 26 -23.45 -19.26 10.50
C GLU A 26 -23.70 -19.17 8.98
N LEU A 27 -22.65 -18.84 8.22
CA LEU A 27 -22.70 -18.68 6.77
C LEU A 27 -22.31 -19.96 6.02
N GLY A 28 -21.77 -20.98 6.72
CA GLY A 28 -21.36 -22.25 6.13
C GLY A 28 -20.23 -22.13 5.10
N VAL A 29 -19.38 -21.10 5.23
CA VAL A 29 -18.29 -20.82 4.30
C VAL A 29 -16.97 -21.32 4.86
N ASP A 30 -16.21 -22.05 4.04
CA ASP A 30 -14.86 -22.50 4.36
C ASP A 30 -13.85 -21.34 4.24
N THR A 31 -13.06 -21.12 5.29
CA THR A 31 -12.02 -20.08 5.36
C THR A 31 -10.60 -20.62 5.20
N VAL A 32 -10.44 -21.92 4.91
CA VAL A 32 -9.13 -22.53 4.74
C VAL A 32 -8.38 -21.86 3.58
N SER A 33 -7.31 -21.15 3.93
CA SER A 33 -6.40 -20.59 2.95
C SER A 33 -5.64 -21.72 2.25
N LYS A 34 -5.67 -21.72 0.91
CA LYS A 34 -4.87 -22.63 0.09
C LYS A 34 -3.41 -22.17 -0.07
N VAL A 35 -3.06 -21.02 0.50
CA VAL A 35 -1.75 -20.38 0.35
C VAL A 35 -1.19 -20.04 1.73
N SER A 36 0.08 -20.37 1.92
CA SER A 36 0.85 -20.02 3.12
C SER A 36 1.81 -18.86 2.84
N THR A 37 1.75 -17.80 3.63
CA THR A 37 2.74 -16.72 3.60
C THR A 37 4.06 -17.25 4.17
N LEU A 38 5.06 -17.41 3.30
CA LEU A 38 6.36 -17.99 3.69
C LEU A 38 7.28 -16.98 4.36
N LYS A 39 7.30 -15.74 3.87
CA LYS A 39 8.20 -14.69 4.33
C LYS A 39 7.64 -13.32 4.01
N VAL A 40 7.91 -12.36 4.88
CA VAL A 40 7.63 -10.94 4.65
C VAL A 40 8.92 -10.18 4.93
N GLU A 41 9.41 -9.45 3.94
CA GLU A 41 10.57 -8.59 4.06
C GLU A 41 10.27 -7.22 3.47
N SER A 42 10.85 -6.19 4.07
CA SER A 42 10.83 -4.86 3.48
C SER A 42 11.58 -4.88 2.15
N PRO A 43 11.13 -4.11 1.14
CA PRO A 43 11.90 -3.96 -0.08
C PRO A 43 13.28 -3.36 0.23
N PRO A 44 14.29 -3.59 -0.62
CA PRO A 44 15.59 -2.97 -0.46
C PRO A 44 15.43 -1.44 -0.45
N GLU A 45 16.15 -0.78 0.46
CA GLU A 45 16.16 0.68 0.50
C GLU A 45 16.69 1.24 -0.82
N ARG A 46 16.05 2.32 -1.31
CA ARG A 46 16.51 2.99 -2.51
C ARG A 46 17.89 3.60 -2.22
N GLN A 47 18.87 3.21 -3.01
CA GLN A 47 20.20 3.81 -2.95
C GLN A 47 20.14 5.32 -3.22
N GLU A 48 21.00 6.09 -2.56
CA GLU A 48 21.08 7.52 -2.76
C GLU A 48 21.33 7.86 -4.23
N GLY A 49 20.58 8.84 -4.74
CA GLY A 49 20.79 9.33 -6.11
C GLY A 49 22.00 10.25 -6.17
N VAL A 50 22.65 10.29 -7.33
CA VAL A 50 23.77 11.20 -7.58
C VAL A 50 23.25 12.45 -8.30
N LYS A 51 23.58 13.64 -7.78
CA LYS A 51 23.38 14.89 -8.52
C LYS A 51 24.55 15.09 -9.48
N VAL A 52 24.25 15.43 -10.72
CA VAL A 52 25.24 15.75 -11.76
C VAL A 52 25.13 17.23 -12.12
N GLU A 53 26.26 17.83 -12.50
CA GLU A 53 26.34 19.27 -12.77
C GLU A 53 26.04 19.58 -14.24
N THR A 54 26.26 18.61 -15.14
CA THR A 54 26.14 18.81 -16.58
C THR A 54 25.36 17.69 -17.27
N VAL A 55 24.89 17.99 -18.48
CA VAL A 55 24.15 17.03 -19.32
C VAL A 55 25.07 15.91 -19.83
N ASP A 56 26.34 16.22 -20.13
CA ASP A 56 27.32 15.22 -20.59
C ASP A 56 27.59 14.17 -19.51
N GLU A 57 27.72 14.60 -18.24
CA GLU A 57 27.84 13.69 -17.09
C GLU A 57 26.59 12.82 -16.88
N LEU A 58 25.40 13.36 -17.13
CA LEU A 58 24.17 12.58 -17.07
C LEU A 58 24.16 11.48 -18.13
N VAL A 59 24.52 11.81 -19.37
CA VAL A 59 24.55 10.86 -20.49
C VAL A 59 25.61 9.79 -20.26
N ASP A 60 26.77 10.17 -19.74
CA ASP A 60 27.86 9.24 -19.42
C ASP A 60 27.44 8.23 -18.34
N LYS A 61 26.87 8.69 -17.22
CA LYS A 61 26.39 7.81 -16.14
C LYS A 61 25.22 6.93 -16.58
N LEU A 62 24.32 7.43 -17.42
CA LEU A 62 23.19 6.62 -17.93
C LEU A 62 23.63 5.51 -18.89
N LYS A 63 24.67 5.76 -19.70
CA LYS A 63 25.23 4.76 -20.64
C LYS A 63 26.13 3.75 -19.95
N ASN A 64 27.03 4.23 -19.09
CA ASN A 64 28.13 3.40 -18.56
C ASN A 64 27.83 2.76 -17.19
N GLU A 65 27.08 3.44 -16.31
CA GLU A 65 26.78 2.92 -14.96
C GLU A 65 25.40 2.29 -14.90
N ALA A 66 24.37 3.00 -15.37
CA ALA A 66 22.99 2.55 -15.28
C ALA A 66 22.56 1.65 -16.45
N GLN A 67 23.29 1.71 -17.59
CA GLN A 67 23.05 0.92 -18.82
C GLN A 67 21.58 0.94 -19.30
N VAL A 68 20.92 2.10 -19.19
CA VAL A 68 19.49 2.24 -19.54
C VAL A 68 19.30 2.90 -20.92
N ILE A 69 20.38 3.38 -21.53
CA ILE A 69 20.43 4.07 -22.83
C ILE A 69 21.61 3.56 -23.64
#